data_AF-A0A7S2GVW5-F1
#
_entry.id   AF-A0A7S2GVW5-F1
#
_cell.length_a   1.000
_cell.length_b   1.000
_cell.length_c   1.000
_cell.angle_alpha   90.00
_cell.angle_beta   90.00
_cell.angle_gamma   90.00
#
_symmetry.space_group_name_H-M   'P 1'
#
loop_
_entity.id
_entity.type
_entity.pdbx_description
1 polymer ?
#
loop_
_entity_poly.entity_id
_entity_poly.type
_entity_poly.pdbx_seq_one_letter_code
_entity_poly.pdbx_strand_id
1 'polypeptide(L)'
;IELFGSVLHSSEGRKSTALVWAMEGSAIVGGLFFALLNHLLNVLGADVRKPSTKKGRFARLRALLLRRLTLRLSKITFFSVLSLREIGDLIQSAMYKERFGTGDIIMSSEAHDSGIFFILSGMVRLQIFGKDKDGPSPMFGAVDASPVLKDT
;
A
#
# COMPACT_ATOMS: atom_id res chain seq x y z
N ILE A 1 -0.76 -44.95 -2.04
CA ILE A 1 -1.77 -45.79 -1.34
C ILE A 1 -1.23 -46.25 0.03
N GLU A 2 0.07 -46.54 0.16
CA GLU A 2 0.70 -46.91 1.45
C GLU A 2 0.63 -45.83 2.55
N LEU A 3 0.67 -44.54 2.20
CA LEU A 3 0.54 -43.44 3.17
C LEU A 3 -0.84 -43.42 3.86
N PHE A 4 -1.89 -43.84 3.16
CA PHE A 4 -3.25 -43.90 3.71
C PHE A 4 -3.45 -45.12 4.64
N GLY A 5 -2.73 -46.23 4.40
CA GLY A 5 -2.79 -47.41 5.26
C GLY A 5 -2.12 -47.20 6.63
N SER A 6 -0.99 -46.49 6.67
CA SER A 6 -0.26 -46.18 7.91
C SER A 6 -1.05 -45.26 8.86
N VAL A 7 -1.82 -44.32 8.31
CA VAL A 7 -2.65 -43.38 9.08
C VAL A 7 -3.89 -44.06 9.66
N LEU A 8 -4.46 -45.03 8.95
CA LEU A 8 -5.62 -45.78 9.40
C LEU A 8 -5.30 -46.67 10.62
N HIS A 9 -4.14 -47.34 10.59
CA HIS A 9 -3.68 -48.23 11.66
C HIS A 9 -3.29 -47.50 12.97
N SER A 10 -2.93 -46.21 12.88
CA SER A 10 -2.65 -45.38 14.07
C SER A 10 -3.92 -44.81 14.72
N SER A 11 -5.09 -44.95 14.08
CA SER A 11 -6.35 -44.35 14.52
C SER A 11 -7.20 -45.26 15.43
N GLU A 12 -6.91 -46.57 15.45
CA GLU A 12 -7.65 -47.59 16.20
C GLU A 12 -7.46 -47.51 17.72
N GLY A 13 -6.36 -46.93 18.20
CA GLY A 13 -6.04 -46.87 19.63
C GLY A 13 -6.52 -45.64 20.40
N ARG A 14 -6.97 -44.57 19.73
CA ARG A 14 -7.37 -43.31 20.39
C ARG A 14 -8.40 -42.59 19.51
N LYS A 15 -9.63 -42.41 20.00
CA LYS A 15 -10.80 -41.79 19.30
C LYS A 15 -10.37 -40.71 18.29
N SER A 16 -10.19 -41.13 17.03
CA SER A 16 -9.57 -40.35 15.95
C SER A 16 -10.59 -39.64 15.06
N THR A 17 -11.72 -39.24 15.62
CA THR A 17 -12.69 -38.38 14.92
C THR A 17 -12.07 -37.07 14.46
N ALA A 18 -11.14 -36.51 15.24
CA ALA A 18 -10.40 -35.31 14.87
C ALA A 18 -9.50 -35.50 13.64
N LEU A 19 -8.91 -36.69 13.48
CA LEU A 19 -8.00 -37.00 12.38
C LEU A 19 -8.76 -37.23 11.07
N VAL A 20 -9.94 -37.86 11.15
CA VAL A 20 -10.87 -38.01 10.01
C VAL A 20 -11.38 -36.64 9.55
N TRP A 21 -11.81 -35.77 10.47
CA TRP A 21 -12.24 -34.40 10.16
C TRP A 21 -11.11 -33.54 9.56
N ALA A 22 -9.88 -33.69 10.06
CA ALA A 22 -8.73 -32.99 9.49
C ALA A 22 -8.43 -33.46 8.06
N MET A 23 -8.55 -34.76 7.79
CA MET A 23 -8.36 -35.33 6.46
C MET A 23 -9.44 -34.83 5.48
N GLU A 24 -10.71 -34.87 5.87
CA GLU A 24 -11.82 -34.40 5.05
C GLU A 24 -11.74 -32.88 4.80
N GLY A 25 -11.42 -32.09 5.83
CA GLY A 25 -11.21 -30.65 5.71
C GLY A 25 -10.06 -30.31 4.76
N SER A 26 -8.94 -31.03 4.85
CA SER A 26 -7.79 -30.83 3.97
C SER A 26 -8.09 -31.14 2.51
N ALA A 27 -8.95 -32.13 2.24
CA ALA A 27 -9.35 -32.49 0.89
C ALA A 27 -10.23 -31.41 0.25
N ILE A 28 -11.18 -30.84 1.00
CA ILE A 28 -12.04 -29.76 0.52
C ILE A 28 -11.22 -28.50 0.26
N VAL A 29 -10.38 -28.10 1.22
CA VAL A 29 -9.53 -26.90 1.10
C VAL A 29 -8.52 -27.08 -0.03
N GLY A 30 -7.88 -28.26 -0.13
CA GLY A 30 -6.96 -28.59 -1.21
C GLY A 30 -7.64 -28.59 -2.58
N GLY A 31 -8.85 -29.16 -2.68
CA GLY A 31 -9.65 -29.16 -3.90
C GLY A 31 -10.05 -27.75 -4.33
N LEU A 32 -10.48 -26.89 -3.40
CA LEU A 32 -10.83 -25.50 -3.68
C LEU A 32 -9.60 -24.68 -4.11
N PHE A 33 -8.47 -24.86 -3.43
CA PHE A 33 -7.21 -24.22 -3.79
C PHE A 33 -6.73 -24.65 -5.18
N PHE A 34 -6.83 -25.94 -5.48
CA PHE A 34 -6.48 -26.49 -6.80
C PHE A 34 -7.41 -25.95 -7.89
N ALA A 35 -8.72 -25.89 -7.65
CA ALA A 35 -9.68 -25.32 -8.58
C ALA A 35 -9.41 -23.83 -8.84
N LEU A 36 -9.04 -23.06 -7.80
CA LEU A 36 -8.66 -21.66 -7.92
C LEU A 36 -7.40 -21.49 -8.77
N LEU A 37 -6.35 -22.28 -8.51
CA LEU A 37 -5.14 -22.30 -9.34
C LEU A 37 -5.44 -22.67 -10.79
N ASN A 38 -6.28 -23.68 -11.01
CA ASN A 38 -6.67 -24.10 -12.35
C ASN A 38 -7.46 -23.00 -13.08
N HIS A 39 -8.33 -22.27 -12.37
CA HIS A 39 -9.03 -21.12 -12.91
C HIS A 39 -8.07 -19.98 -13.25
N LEU A 40 -7.13 -19.64 -12.35
CA LEU A 40 -6.11 -18.63 -12.58
C LEU A 40 -5.22 -18.98 -13.78
N LEU A 41 -4.76 -20.24 -13.87
CA LEU A 41 -3.95 -20.73 -14.99
C LEU A 41 -4.73 -20.75 -16.30
N ASN A 42 -6.02 -21.12 -16.29
CA ASN A 42 -6.86 -21.04 -17.49
C ASN A 42 -7.12 -19.61 -17.92
N VAL A 43 -7.32 -18.69 -16.98
CA VAL A 43 -7.48 -17.25 -17.26
C VAL A 43 -6.18 -16.66 -17.81
N LEU A 44 -5.04 -16.98 -17.21
CA LEU A 44 -3.71 -16.54 -17.67
C LEU A 44 -3.31 -17.20 -19.01
N GLY A 45 -3.63 -18.48 -19.20
CA GLY A 45 -3.38 -19.25 -20.42
C GLY A 45 -4.25 -18.81 -21.59
N ALA A 46 -5.51 -18.42 -21.33
CA ALA A 46 -6.36 -17.75 -22.32
C ALA A 46 -5.80 -16.37 -22.70
N ASP A 47 -5.18 -15.67 -21.74
CA ASP A 47 -4.51 -14.38 -21.97
C ASP A 47 -3.25 -14.53 -22.84
N VAL A 48 -2.51 -15.63 -22.72
CA VAL A 48 -1.36 -15.95 -23.61
C VAL A 48 -1.81 -16.19 -25.05
N ARG A 49 -3.01 -16.76 -25.27
CA ARG A 49 -3.54 -17.05 -26.62
C ARG A 49 -4.14 -15.84 -27.32
N LYS A 50 -4.49 -14.75 -26.63
CA LYS A 50 -5.01 -13.51 -27.23
C LYS A 50 -4.33 -12.26 -26.62
N PRO A 51 -3.21 -11.79 -27.20
CA PRO A 51 -2.48 -10.61 -26.70
C PRO A 51 -3.28 -9.30 -26.75
N SER A 52 -4.43 -9.27 -27.42
CA SER A 52 -5.34 -8.12 -27.47
C SER A 52 -6.14 -7.89 -26.18
N THR A 53 -6.25 -8.89 -25.29
CA THR A 53 -7.12 -8.80 -24.09
C THR A 53 -6.38 -8.34 -22.82
N LYS A 54 -5.04 -8.51 -22.79
CA LYS A 54 -4.15 -8.11 -21.68
C LYS A 54 -4.25 -6.62 -21.34
N LYS A 55 -4.42 -5.77 -22.36
CA LYS A 55 -4.54 -4.31 -22.19
C LYS A 55 -5.81 -3.93 -21.40
N GLY A 56 -6.91 -4.65 -21.58
CA GLY A 56 -8.21 -4.29 -21.01
C GLY A 56 -8.27 -4.42 -19.48
N ARG A 57 -7.73 -5.51 -18.92
CA ARG A 57 -7.77 -5.74 -17.45
C ARG A 57 -6.79 -4.86 -16.69
N PHE A 58 -5.58 -4.70 -17.21
CA PHE A 58 -4.61 -3.78 -16.61
C PHE A 58 -5.06 -2.32 -16.70
N ALA A 59 -5.68 -1.93 -17.83
CA ALA A 59 -6.29 -0.61 -17.97
C ALA A 59 -7.44 -0.39 -16.96
N ARG A 60 -8.29 -1.40 -16.71
CA ARG A 60 -9.35 -1.32 -15.70
C ARG A 60 -8.79 -1.16 -14.28
N LEU A 61 -7.76 -1.93 -13.93
CA LEU A 61 -7.12 -1.80 -12.61
C LEU A 61 -6.48 -0.42 -12.44
N ARG A 62 -5.76 0.05 -13.47
CA ARG A 62 -5.16 1.38 -13.51
C ARG A 62 -6.22 2.48 -13.39
N ALA A 63 -7.36 2.34 -14.07
CA ALA A 63 -8.46 3.28 -13.98
C ALA A 63 -9.06 3.35 -12.56
N LEU A 64 -9.19 2.22 -11.87
CA LEU A 64 -9.66 2.21 -10.47
C LEU A 64 -8.65 2.87 -9.53
N LEU A 65 -7.35 2.64 -9.73
CA LEU A 65 -6.30 3.28 -8.94
C LEU A 65 -6.25 4.79 -9.18
N LEU A 66 -6.33 5.22 -10.45
CA LEU A 66 -6.42 6.63 -10.82
C LEU A 66 -7.64 7.28 -10.18
N ARG A 67 -8.81 6.66 -10.28
CA ARG A 67 -10.04 7.17 -9.65
C ARG A 67 -9.88 7.37 -8.14
N ARG A 68 -9.22 6.44 -7.44
CA ARG A 68 -8.92 6.59 -6.00
C ARG A 68 -7.96 7.76 -5.74
N LEU A 69 -6.95 7.96 -6.58
CA LEU A 69 -6.02 9.09 -6.47
C LEU A 69 -6.72 10.42 -6.74
N THR A 70 -7.50 10.52 -7.81
CA THR A 70 -8.29 11.71 -8.15
C THR A 70 -9.20 12.13 -6.99
N LEU A 71 -9.89 11.18 -6.35
CA LEU A 71 -10.75 11.46 -5.19
C LEU A 71 -9.98 11.89 -3.94
N ARG A 72 -8.72 11.50 -3.79
CA ARG A 72 -7.87 11.95 -2.69
C ARG A 72 -7.31 13.35 -2.96
N LEU A 73 -6.88 13.60 -4.20
CA LEU A 73 -6.37 14.89 -4.65
C LEU A 73 -7.46 15.96 -4.63
N SER A 74 -8.70 15.63 -5.00
CA SER A 74 -9.82 16.58 -4.97
C SER A 74 -10.19 17.07 -3.57
N LYS A 75 -9.71 16.40 -2.50
CA LYS A 75 -9.90 16.86 -1.12
C LYS A 75 -8.89 17.91 -0.68
N ILE A 76 -7.80 18.08 -1.43
CA ILE A 76 -6.77 19.07 -1.13
C ILE A 76 -7.28 20.43 -1.62
N THR A 77 -7.22 21.45 -0.77
CA THR A 77 -7.74 22.81 -1.05
C THR A 77 -7.21 23.35 -2.38
N PHE A 78 -5.95 23.04 -2.73
CA PHE A 78 -5.31 23.44 -3.98
C PHE A 78 -6.01 22.94 -5.25
N PHE A 79 -6.62 21.76 -5.21
CA PHE A 79 -7.32 21.16 -6.36
C PHE A 79 -8.84 21.30 -6.29
N SER A 80 -9.37 22.00 -5.28
CA SER A 80 -10.82 22.16 -5.10
C SER A 80 -11.50 22.92 -6.25
N VAL A 81 -10.73 23.72 -7.00
CA VAL A 81 -11.20 24.50 -8.15
C VAL A 81 -11.27 23.65 -9.42
N LEU A 82 -10.51 22.53 -9.49
CA LEU A 82 -10.49 21.66 -10.66
C LEU A 82 -11.55 20.57 -10.56
N SER A 83 -12.18 20.26 -11.69
CA SER A 83 -13.10 19.13 -11.81
C SER A 83 -12.34 17.80 -11.75
N LEU A 84 -13.05 16.73 -11.39
CA LEU A 84 -12.47 15.37 -11.32
C LEU A 84 -11.83 14.91 -12.65
N ARG A 85 -12.32 15.41 -13.79
CA ARG A 85 -11.73 15.10 -15.11
C ARG A 85 -10.40 15.80 -15.30
N GLU A 86 -10.35 17.10 -15.02
CA GLU A 86 -9.13 17.90 -15.14
C GLU A 86 -8.03 17.43 -14.18
N ILE A 87 -8.41 17.02 -12.95
CA ILE A 87 -7.46 16.39 -12.02
C ILE A 87 -6.94 15.07 -12.61
N GLY A 88 -7.82 14.27 -13.23
CA GLY A 88 -7.42 13.03 -13.90
C GLY A 88 -6.43 13.27 -15.04
N ASP A 89 -6.67 14.30 -15.85
CA ASP A 89 -5.80 14.69 -16.96
C ASP A 89 -4.47 15.27 -16.47
N LEU A 90 -4.49 16.06 -15.40
CA LEU A 90 -3.28 16.58 -14.73
C LEU A 90 -2.41 15.44 -14.18
N ILE A 91 -3.01 14.44 -13.52
CA ILE A 91 -2.28 13.28 -13.01
C ILE A 91 -1.62 12.50 -14.16
N GLN A 92 -2.27 12.44 -15.33
CA GLN A 92 -1.73 11.69 -16.47
C GLN A 92 -0.66 12.47 -17.25
N SER A 93 -0.77 13.79 -17.32
CA SER A 93 0.06 14.64 -18.18
C SER A 93 1.24 15.29 -17.46
N ALA A 94 1.05 15.76 -16.23
CA ALA A 94 2.01 16.61 -15.53
C ALA A 94 2.62 15.93 -14.29
N MET A 95 1.95 14.92 -13.71
CA MET A 95 2.46 14.23 -12.52
C MET A 95 3.19 12.95 -12.90
N TYR A 96 4.42 12.80 -12.43
CA TYR A 96 5.16 11.55 -12.50
C TYR A 96 5.28 10.90 -11.12
N LYS A 97 5.39 9.57 -11.11
CA LYS A 97 5.54 8.80 -9.88
C LYS A 97 7.01 8.45 -9.68
N GLU A 98 7.59 8.96 -8.63
CA GLU A 98 8.94 8.63 -8.20
C GLU A 98 8.93 7.78 -6.93
N ARG A 99 9.99 6.98 -6.72
CA ARG A 99 10.17 6.15 -5.53
C ARG A 99 11.51 6.50 -4.90
N PHE A 100 11.46 6.77 -3.60
CA PHE A 100 12.65 7.07 -2.80
C PHE A 100 12.86 5.96 -1.79
N GLY A 101 14.13 5.60 -1.61
CA GLY A 101 14.59 4.68 -0.57
C GLY A 101 14.66 5.35 0.80
N THR A 102 14.95 4.55 1.82
CA THR A 102 15.15 5.05 3.18
C THR A 102 16.48 5.80 3.28
N GLY A 103 16.42 7.07 3.69
CA GLY A 103 17.60 7.93 3.81
C GLY A 103 17.85 8.83 2.60
N ASP A 104 17.08 8.66 1.52
CA ASP A 104 17.20 9.51 0.34
C ASP A 104 16.68 10.92 0.62
N ILE A 105 17.44 11.91 0.15
CA ILE A 105 17.05 13.32 0.22
C ILE A 105 16.17 13.62 -1.01
N ILE A 106 14.88 13.83 -0.76
CA ILE A 106 13.88 14.10 -1.82
C ILE A 106 14.04 15.52 -2.36
N MET A 107 14.29 16.49 -1.48
CA MET A 107 14.43 17.90 -1.84
C MET A 107 15.49 18.54 -0.96
N SER A 108 16.45 19.20 -1.60
CA SER A 108 17.47 20.02 -0.93
C SER A 108 17.16 21.49 -1.18
N SER A 109 17.24 22.35 -0.17
CA SER A 109 17.04 23.81 -0.34
C SER A 109 18.03 24.47 -1.30
N GLU A 110 19.15 23.80 -1.59
CA GLU A 110 20.19 24.26 -2.53
C GLU A 110 19.87 23.88 -3.99
N ALA A 111 19.01 22.89 -4.21
CA ALA A 111 18.60 22.51 -5.55
C ALA A 111 17.48 23.43 -6.01
N HIS A 112 17.66 24.07 -7.17
CA HIS A 112 16.67 24.95 -7.80
C HIS A 112 15.40 24.21 -8.32
N ASP A 113 15.22 22.93 -7.98
CA ASP A 113 14.03 22.17 -8.34
C ASP A 113 12.85 22.56 -7.46
N SER A 114 12.07 23.50 -7.98
CA SER A 114 10.80 23.93 -7.40
C SER A 114 9.66 23.03 -7.88
N GLY A 115 9.53 21.86 -7.26
CA GLY A 115 8.45 20.90 -7.51
C GLY A 115 7.46 20.79 -6.36
N ILE A 116 6.19 20.51 -6.69
CA ILE A 116 5.19 20.12 -5.68
C ILE A 116 5.16 18.60 -5.58
N PHE A 117 5.45 18.07 -4.39
CA PHE A 117 5.45 16.63 -4.14
C PHE A 117 4.23 16.21 -3.31
N PHE A 118 3.62 15.09 -3.70
CA PHE A 118 2.52 14.48 -2.95
C PHE A 118 2.95 13.11 -2.41
N ILE A 119 2.92 12.96 -1.08
CA ILE A 119 3.27 11.70 -0.42
C ILE A 119 2.13 10.71 -0.60
N LEU A 120 2.34 9.70 -1.43
CA LEU A 120 1.34 8.65 -1.67
C LEU A 120 1.33 7.57 -0.59
N SER A 121 2.51 7.26 -0.03
CA SER A 121 2.72 6.23 0.99
C SER A 121 4.07 6.44 1.68
N GLY A 122 4.15 6.16 2.98
CA GLY A 122 5.36 6.30 3.78
C GLY A 122 5.36 7.57 4.66
N MET A 123 6.53 7.88 5.23
CA MET A 123 6.76 9.06 6.06
C MET A 123 8.00 9.80 5.56
N VAL A 124 7.93 11.13 5.55
CA VAL A 124 9.03 12.01 5.15
C VAL A 124 9.33 12.94 6.32
N ARG A 125 10.62 13.11 6.64
CA ARG A 125 11.08 14.04 7.66
C ARG A 125 11.44 15.37 7.01
N LEU A 126 10.75 16.44 7.39
CA LEU A 126 11.07 17.80 6.97
C LEU A 126 12.11 18.38 7.94
N GLN A 127 13.23 18.87 7.42
CA GLN A 127 14.26 19.58 8.19
C GLN A 127 14.40 20.97 7.60
N ILE A 128 13.96 22.00 8.33
CA ILE A 128 14.10 23.39 7.95
C ILE A 128 15.34 23.91 8.68
N PHE A 129 16.42 24.16 7.94
CA PHE A 129 17.59 24.81 8.50
C PHE A 129 17.34 26.32 8.49
N GLY A 130 16.91 26.85 9.63
CA GLY A 130 16.92 28.28 9.86
C GLY A 130 18.36 28.76 9.76
N LYS A 131 18.61 29.75 8.91
CA LYS A 131 19.91 30.43 8.88
C LYS A 131 19.95 31.31 10.13
N ASP A 132 20.32 30.73 11.27
CA ASP A 132 20.54 31.46 12.51
C ASP A 132 21.65 32.49 12.24
N LYS A 133 21.24 33.75 12.10
CA LYS A 133 22.13 34.86 12.35
C LYS A 133 22.22 35.00 13.87
N ASP A 134 23.42 34.72 14.37
CA ASP A 134 23.97 35.03 15.70
C ASP A 134 23.60 34.11 16.87
N GLY A 135 24.61 33.38 17.36
CA GLY A 135 24.75 33.02 18.77
C GLY A 135 25.03 31.54 19.07
N PRO A 136 26.06 31.19 19.87
CA PRO A 136 26.39 29.82 20.20
C PRO A 136 25.40 29.23 21.22
N SER A 137 24.95 27.99 20.98
CA SER A 137 24.30 27.10 21.96
C SER A 137 25.05 27.10 23.30
N PRO A 138 24.41 26.91 24.48
CA PRO A 138 23.60 25.72 24.77
C PRO A 138 22.42 25.91 25.75
N MET A 139 21.51 24.93 25.83
CA MET A 139 21.16 24.20 27.07
C MET A 139 19.78 23.56 27.00
N PHE A 140 19.76 22.28 27.38
CA PHE A 140 18.63 21.54 27.91
C PHE A 140 17.86 22.33 28.99
N GLY A 141 16.54 22.16 29.08
CA GLY A 141 15.83 22.56 30.29
C GLY A 141 14.32 22.63 30.17
N ALA A 142 13.67 21.54 30.55
CA ALA A 142 12.39 21.47 31.24
C ALA A 142 11.20 22.34 30.76
N VAL A 143 10.20 21.63 30.25
CA VAL A 143 8.78 21.95 30.40
C VAL A 143 8.50 22.38 31.84
N ASP A 144 7.94 23.56 32.02
CA ASP A 144 7.05 23.78 33.16
C ASP A 144 5.79 24.50 32.68
N ALA A 145 4.70 23.74 32.71
CA ALA A 145 3.37 24.22 32.51
C ALA A 145 2.80 24.54 33.90
N SER A 146 2.39 25.79 34.13
CA SER A 146 1.20 26.05 34.93
C SER A 146 0.53 27.36 34.53
N PRO A 147 -0.82 27.41 34.51
CA PRO A 147 -1.61 28.57 34.11
C PRO A 147 -2.15 29.32 35.35
N VAL A 148 -3.08 30.27 35.14
CA VAL A 148 -4.07 30.79 36.13
C VAL A 148 -3.49 31.85 37.10
N LEU A 149 -4.07 33.02 37.41
CA LEU A 149 -5.31 33.75 37.09
C LEU A 149 -5.15 35.21 37.61
N LYS A 150 -5.75 36.15 36.89
CA LYS A 150 -6.58 37.32 37.32
C LYS A 150 -6.09 38.41 38.30
N ASP A 151 -6.52 39.61 37.88
CA ASP A 151 -7.08 40.75 38.61
C ASP A 151 -6.22 41.46 39.66
N THR A 152 -5.74 42.66 39.32
CA THR A 152 -6.36 43.94 39.74
C THR A 152 -5.78 45.11 38.96
#